data_AF-A0A849HUE8-F1
#
_entry.id   AF-A0A849HUE8-F1
#
_cell.length_a   1.000
_cell.length_b   1.000
_cell.length_c   1.000
_cell.angle_alpha   90.00
_cell.angle_beta   90.00
_cell.angle_gamma   90.00
#
_symmetry.space_group_name_H-M   'P 1'
#
loop_
_entity.id
_entity.type
_entity.pdbx_description
1 polymer ?
#
loop_
_entity_poly.entity_id
_entity_poly.type
_entity_poly.pdbx_seq_one_letter_code
_entity_poly.pdbx_strand_id
1 'polypeptide(L)'
;MEPDELARRYAFLVATVEVEALRGAHERALAAAPVEHRHLVLVALRDECLTGERLTPELVSRLARLLVAAERRRAGTVLDSIPTDVRISLQRNVISTLAWDESTYAAWEPPPPPLEDELPPLSTGWEGIDDNQVIRFTHHSQEVIGGRQAVFTRRRG
;
A
#
# COMPACT_ATOMS: atom_id res chain seq x y z
N MET A 1 22.91 1.55 8.47
CA MET A 1 21.72 2.17 7.88
C MET A 1 20.70 2.30 8.97
N GLU A 2 20.41 3.53 9.37
CA GLU A 2 19.40 3.82 10.39
C GLU A 2 18.02 3.33 9.92
N PRO A 3 17.11 2.93 10.83
CA PRO A 3 15.78 2.45 10.47
C PRO A 3 15.00 3.41 9.56
N ASP A 4 15.11 4.71 9.80
CA ASP A 4 14.41 5.74 9.02
C ASP A 4 14.97 5.87 7.60
N GLU A 5 16.30 5.75 7.45
CA GLU A 5 16.96 5.75 6.14
C GLU A 5 16.56 4.51 5.33
N LEU A 6 16.46 3.35 6.00
CA LEU A 6 16.03 2.10 5.39
C LEU A 6 14.58 2.20 4.91
N ALA A 7 13.68 2.74 5.73
CA ALA A 7 12.29 2.95 5.38
C ALA A 7 12.13 3.92 4.20
N ARG A 8 12.89 5.03 4.19
CA ARG A 8 12.90 5.98 3.07
C ARG A 8 13.38 5.32 1.77
N ARG A 9 14.47 4.56 1.82
CA ARG A 9 15.01 3.83 0.66
C ARG A 9 14.05 2.75 0.17
N TYR A 10 13.39 2.05 1.09
CA TYR A 10 12.35 1.10 0.73
C TYR A 10 11.17 1.78 0.01
N ALA A 11 10.64 2.88 0.57
CA ALA A 11 9.55 3.64 -0.04
C ALA A 11 9.91 4.17 -1.44
N PHE A 12 11.15 4.60 -1.65
CA PHE A 12 11.67 4.97 -2.97
C PHE A 12 11.56 3.82 -3.97
N LEU A 13 12.01 2.61 -3.59
CA LEU A 13 11.96 1.45 -4.48
C LEU A 13 10.52 1.03 -4.76
N VAL A 14 9.65 1.06 -3.75
CA VAL A 14 8.21 0.79 -3.92
C VAL A 14 7.60 1.76 -4.93
N ALA A 15 8.00 3.03 -4.93
CA ALA A 15 7.48 4.02 -5.86
C ALA A 15 8.03 3.86 -7.29
N THR A 16 9.32 3.56 -7.44
CA THR A 16 10.05 3.77 -8.70
C THR A 16 10.41 2.52 -9.49
N VAL A 17 10.57 1.37 -8.83
CA VAL A 17 10.99 0.13 -9.48
C VAL A 17 9.84 -0.45 -10.31
N GLU A 18 10.09 -1.29 -11.30
CA GLU A 18 9.04 -2.03 -12.01
C GLU A 18 8.29 -2.99 -11.07
N VAL A 19 6.97 -3.12 -11.24
CA VAL A 19 6.10 -3.93 -10.37
C VAL A 19 6.59 -5.39 -10.30
N GLU A 20 6.99 -5.96 -11.43
CA GLU A 20 7.48 -7.33 -11.51
C GLU A 20 8.84 -7.54 -10.81
N ALA A 21 9.74 -6.57 -10.93
CA ALA A 21 11.02 -6.60 -10.22
C ALA A 21 10.82 -6.51 -8.71
N LEU A 22 9.94 -5.60 -8.26
CA LEU A 22 9.58 -5.45 -6.86
C LEU A 22 8.91 -6.73 -6.31
N ARG A 23 8.04 -7.36 -7.09
CA ARG A 23 7.42 -8.65 -6.75
C ARG A 23 8.46 -9.76 -6.60
N GLY A 24 9.38 -9.89 -7.55
CA GLY A 24 10.47 -10.86 -7.48
C GLY A 24 11.42 -10.62 -6.29
N ALA A 25 11.61 -9.37 -5.89
CA ALA A 25 12.36 -9.01 -4.68
C ALA A 25 11.63 -9.44 -3.39
N HIS A 26 10.34 -9.12 -3.29
CA HIS A 26 9.51 -9.55 -2.15
C HIS A 26 9.38 -11.08 -2.06
N GLU A 27 9.26 -11.76 -3.18
CA GLU A 27 9.20 -13.23 -3.23
C GLU A 27 10.48 -13.85 -2.67
N ARG A 28 11.65 -13.34 -3.09
CA ARG A 28 12.95 -13.78 -2.55
C ARG A 28 13.10 -13.48 -1.06
N ALA A 29 12.72 -12.27 -0.64
CA ALA A 29 12.79 -11.87 0.78
C ALA A 29 11.91 -12.74 1.68
N LEU A 30 10.68 -13.05 1.25
CA LEU A 30 9.76 -13.91 1.99
C LEU A 30 10.19 -15.38 1.97
N ALA A 31 10.73 -15.88 0.86
CA ALA A 31 11.25 -17.24 0.78
C ALA A 31 12.42 -17.47 1.75
N ALA A 32 13.28 -16.46 1.92
CA ALA A 32 14.40 -16.49 2.87
C ALA A 32 13.98 -16.24 4.33
N ALA A 33 12.78 -15.71 4.57
CA ALA A 33 12.30 -15.43 5.91
C ALA A 33 11.91 -16.73 6.67
N PRO A 34 12.04 -16.77 8.00
CA PRO A 34 11.43 -17.80 8.83
C PRO A 34 9.91 -17.87 8.62
N VAL A 35 9.32 -19.05 8.89
CA VAL A 35 7.86 -19.25 8.68
C VAL A 35 7.04 -18.37 9.61
N GLU A 36 7.56 -18.08 10.80
CA GLU A 36 7.00 -17.19 11.81
C GLU A 36 6.88 -15.76 11.27
N HIS A 37 7.92 -15.27 10.56
CA HIS A 37 7.90 -13.95 9.94
C HIS A 37 6.90 -13.89 8.79
N ARG A 38 6.82 -14.95 7.97
CA ARG A 38 5.79 -15.05 6.92
C ARG A 38 4.39 -15.08 7.51
N HIS A 39 4.20 -15.71 8.67
CA HIS A 39 2.92 -15.71 9.36
C HIS A 39 2.52 -14.31 9.80
N LEU A 40 3.44 -13.53 10.37
CA LEU A 40 3.19 -12.13 10.74
C LEU A 40 2.81 -11.27 9.53
N VAL A 41 3.50 -11.43 8.40
CA VAL A 41 3.14 -10.75 7.14
C VAL A 41 1.74 -11.16 6.66
N LEU A 42 1.41 -12.45 6.75
CA LEU A 42 0.08 -12.94 6.38
C LEU A 42 -1.02 -12.32 7.27
N VAL A 43 -0.80 -12.21 8.57
CA VAL A 43 -1.76 -11.57 9.49
C VAL A 43 -1.94 -10.10 9.11
N ALA A 44 -0.85 -9.35 8.96
CA ALA A 44 -0.90 -7.95 8.54
C ALA A 44 -1.61 -7.75 7.19
N LEU A 45 -1.36 -8.62 6.20
CA LEU A 45 -2.06 -8.57 4.91
C LEU A 45 -3.56 -8.84 5.03
N ARG A 46 -3.98 -9.71 5.95
CA ARG A 46 -5.41 -9.96 6.18
C ARG A 46 -6.10 -8.77 6.80
N ASP A 47 -5.43 -8.12 7.74
CA ASP A 47 -5.97 -6.96 8.45
C ASP A 47 -6.07 -5.75 7.51
N GLU A 48 -5.03 -5.48 6.72
CA GLU A 48 -4.95 -4.29 5.86
C GLU A 48 -5.68 -4.45 4.51
N CYS A 49 -5.69 -5.66 3.94
CA CYS A 49 -6.25 -5.88 2.60
C CYS A 49 -7.60 -6.61 2.60
N LEU A 50 -8.14 -6.97 3.79
CA LEU A 50 -9.40 -7.71 3.95
C LEU A 50 -9.51 -8.94 3.04
N THR A 51 -8.39 -9.65 2.82
CA THR A 51 -8.35 -10.72 1.82
C THR A 51 -9.16 -11.93 2.27
N GLY A 52 -10.23 -12.28 1.53
CA GLY A 52 -11.03 -13.49 1.76
C GLY A 52 -10.40 -14.79 1.24
N GLU A 53 -9.19 -14.72 0.65
CA GLU A 53 -8.50 -15.91 0.11
C GLU A 53 -7.97 -16.82 1.23
N ARG A 54 -8.00 -18.13 0.99
CA ARG A 54 -7.33 -19.14 1.84
C ARG A 54 -5.82 -19.08 1.64
N LEU A 55 -5.20 -18.02 2.14
CA LEU A 55 -3.76 -17.83 2.14
C LEU A 55 -3.11 -18.59 3.30
N THR A 56 -1.93 -19.15 3.05
CA THR A 56 -1.08 -19.76 4.09
C THR A 56 0.33 -19.16 4.00
N PRO A 57 1.14 -19.23 5.08
CA PRO A 57 2.49 -18.67 5.09
C PRO A 57 3.43 -19.29 4.03
N GLU A 58 3.11 -20.46 3.49
CA GLU A 58 3.91 -21.18 2.49
C GLU A 58 3.66 -20.69 1.06
N LEU A 59 2.56 -19.95 0.82
CA LEU A 59 2.20 -19.42 -0.50
C LEU A 59 2.96 -18.13 -0.83
N VAL A 60 4.29 -18.19 -0.76
CA VAL A 60 5.20 -17.05 -0.85
C VAL A 60 4.94 -16.15 -2.05
N SER A 61 4.76 -16.72 -3.25
CA SER A 61 4.50 -15.92 -4.46
C SER A 61 3.18 -15.14 -4.39
N ARG A 62 2.14 -15.71 -3.74
CA ARG A 62 0.86 -15.02 -3.53
C ARG A 62 0.99 -13.91 -2.49
N LEU A 63 1.69 -14.17 -1.38
CA LEU A 63 1.97 -13.16 -0.37
C LEU A 63 2.75 -11.99 -0.96
N ALA A 64 3.79 -12.25 -1.76
CA ALA A 64 4.57 -11.23 -2.45
C ALA A 64 3.69 -10.38 -3.38
N ARG A 65 2.81 -11.02 -4.16
CA ARG A 65 1.88 -10.30 -5.05
C ARG A 65 0.96 -9.36 -4.28
N LEU A 66 0.37 -9.84 -3.18
CA LEU A 66 -0.55 -9.04 -2.35
C LEU A 66 0.18 -7.91 -1.63
N LEU A 67 1.36 -8.19 -1.11
CA LEU A 67 2.20 -7.19 -0.46
C LEU A 67 2.57 -6.07 -1.43
N VAL A 68 3.03 -6.40 -2.64
CA VAL A 68 3.31 -5.39 -3.67
C VAL A 68 2.07 -4.57 -4.01
N ALA A 69 0.90 -5.20 -4.15
CA ALA A 69 -0.33 -4.48 -4.43
C ALA A 69 -0.70 -3.51 -3.30
N ALA A 70 -0.54 -3.93 -2.05
CA ALA A 70 -0.80 -3.10 -0.88
C ALA A 70 0.19 -1.92 -0.78
N GLU A 71 1.48 -2.21 -0.92
CA GLU A 71 2.57 -1.24 -0.87
C GLU A 71 2.47 -0.20 -2.00
N ARG A 72 1.98 -0.60 -3.18
CA ARG A 72 1.70 0.33 -4.29
C ARG A 72 0.53 1.28 -4.01
N ARG A 73 -0.45 0.81 -3.26
CA ARG A 73 -1.60 1.64 -2.87
C ARG A 73 -1.20 2.61 -1.76
N ARG A 74 -0.51 2.12 -0.74
CA ARG A 74 -0.05 2.90 0.41
C ARG A 74 1.24 2.29 0.96
N ALA A 75 2.37 2.88 0.55
CA ALA A 75 3.69 2.39 0.94
C ALA A 75 3.84 2.38 2.46
N GLY A 76 4.47 1.33 2.97
CA GLY A 76 4.75 1.10 4.38
C GLY A 76 3.60 0.52 5.20
N THR A 77 2.34 0.63 4.77
CA THR A 77 1.18 0.34 5.64
C THR A 77 1.17 -1.09 6.19
N VAL A 78 1.40 -2.10 5.34
CA VAL A 78 1.45 -3.50 5.78
C VAL A 78 2.70 -3.78 6.59
N LEU A 79 3.83 -3.17 6.22
CA LEU A 79 5.08 -3.37 6.94
C LEU A 79 5.12 -2.65 8.29
N ASP A 80 4.36 -1.58 8.46
CA ASP A 80 4.29 -0.82 9.70
C ASP A 80 3.40 -1.49 10.76
N SER A 81 2.53 -2.43 10.37
CA SER A 81 1.71 -3.23 11.30
C SER A 81 2.40 -4.49 11.81
N ILE A 82 3.59 -4.83 11.29
CA ILE A 82 4.40 -5.96 11.80
C ILE A 82 5.53 -5.49 12.72
N PRO A 83 6.09 -6.39 13.57
CA PRO A 83 7.21 -6.05 14.45
C PRO A 83 8.40 -5.43 13.71
N THR A 84 9.01 -4.41 14.32
CA THR A 84 10.06 -3.58 13.71
C THR A 84 11.27 -4.39 13.22
N ASP A 85 11.68 -5.41 13.95
CA ASP A 85 12.78 -6.31 13.58
C ASP A 85 12.46 -7.11 12.31
N VAL A 86 11.23 -7.62 12.19
CA VAL A 86 10.74 -8.33 11.00
C VAL A 86 10.65 -7.38 9.80
N ARG A 87 10.09 -6.18 10.00
CA ARG A 87 10.05 -5.11 9.00
C ARG A 87 11.44 -4.78 8.46
N ILE A 88 12.39 -4.49 9.36
CA ILE A 88 13.77 -4.13 8.99
C ILE A 88 14.43 -5.27 8.20
N SER A 89 14.22 -6.52 8.63
CA SER A 89 14.76 -7.69 7.95
C SER A 89 14.22 -7.81 6.52
N LEU A 90 12.90 -7.70 6.34
CA LEU A 90 12.27 -7.76 5.03
C LEU A 90 12.70 -6.60 4.12
N GLN A 91 12.70 -5.37 4.62
CA GLN A 91 13.10 -4.18 3.86
C GLN A 91 14.55 -4.30 3.38
N ARG A 92 15.48 -4.71 4.25
CA ARG A 92 16.88 -4.95 3.85
C ARG A 92 16.99 -6.00 2.75
N ASN A 93 16.29 -7.13 2.89
CA ASN A 93 16.34 -8.19 1.91
C ASN A 93 15.80 -7.71 0.55
N VAL A 94 14.67 -6.99 0.53
CA VAL A 94 14.13 -6.41 -0.71
C VAL A 94 15.13 -5.44 -1.34
N ILE A 95 15.63 -4.46 -0.57
CA ILE A 95 16.60 -3.46 -1.06
C ILE A 95 17.85 -4.14 -1.63
N SER A 96 18.38 -5.16 -0.94
CA SER A 96 19.60 -5.86 -1.37
C SER A 96 19.45 -6.63 -2.69
N THR A 97 18.22 -6.91 -3.10
CA THR A 97 17.93 -7.71 -4.31
C THR A 97 17.62 -6.87 -5.55
N LEU A 98 17.46 -5.55 -5.37
CA LEU A 98 17.08 -4.62 -6.42
C LEU A 98 18.29 -3.77 -6.81
N ALA A 99 18.46 -3.56 -8.11
CA ALA A 99 19.37 -2.54 -8.61
C ALA A 99 18.64 -1.18 -8.62
N TRP A 100 19.32 -0.15 -8.16
CA TRP A 100 18.79 1.21 -8.12
C TRP A 100 19.93 2.22 -8.17
N ASP A 101 19.60 3.43 -8.61
CA ASP A 101 20.57 4.52 -8.75
C ASP A 101 20.50 5.48 -7.57
N GLU A 102 21.64 5.71 -6.93
CA GLU A 102 21.75 6.60 -5.76
C GLU A 102 21.43 8.05 -6.14
N SER A 103 21.74 8.49 -7.37
CA SER A 103 21.47 9.87 -7.79
C SER A 103 19.97 10.14 -7.92
N THR A 104 19.23 9.16 -8.44
CA THR A 104 17.77 9.18 -8.52
C THR A 104 17.13 9.15 -7.13
N TYR A 105 17.67 8.36 -6.20
CA TYR A 105 17.22 8.34 -4.80
C TYR A 105 17.48 9.66 -4.05
N ALA A 106 18.64 10.28 -4.29
CA ALA A 106 19.01 11.55 -3.66
C ALA A 106 18.08 12.68 -4.10
N ALA A 107 17.66 12.68 -5.38
CA ALA A 107 16.73 13.66 -5.94
C ALA A 107 15.24 13.33 -5.66
N TRP A 108 14.95 12.16 -5.10
CA TRP A 108 13.58 11.72 -4.87
C TRP A 108 12.96 12.35 -3.62
N GLU A 109 11.80 12.97 -3.81
CA GLU A 109 10.94 13.42 -2.72
C GLU A 109 9.78 12.44 -2.55
N PRO A 110 9.53 11.93 -1.32
CA PRO A 110 8.39 11.07 -1.07
C PRO A 110 7.08 11.83 -1.34
N PRO A 111 6.08 11.17 -1.95
CA PRO A 111 4.78 11.79 -2.12
C PRO A 111 4.20 12.18 -0.75
N PRO A 112 3.40 13.26 -0.67
CA PRO A 112 2.70 13.58 0.56
C PRO A 112 1.83 12.38 0.98
N PRO A 113 1.67 12.15 2.29
CA PRO A 113 0.82 11.06 2.75
C PRO A 113 -0.58 11.25 2.15
N PRO A 114 -1.25 10.15 1.75
CA PRO A 114 -2.63 10.25 1.32
C PRO A 114 -3.42 10.90 2.45
N LEU A 115 -4.24 11.91 2.10
CA LEU A 115 -5.21 12.46 3.03
C LEU A 115 -6.04 11.27 3.54
N GLU A 116 -6.18 11.13 4.86
CA GLU A 116 -7.20 10.22 5.38
C GLU A 116 -8.51 10.70 4.77
N ASP A 117 -9.14 9.86 3.94
CA ASP A 117 -10.50 10.14 3.47
C ASP A 117 -11.29 10.39 4.75
N GLU A 118 -11.70 11.65 4.98
CA GLU A 118 -12.55 12.02 6.11
C GLU A 118 -13.80 11.15 5.98
N LEU A 119 -13.81 10.03 6.71
CA LEU A 119 -15.01 9.23 6.86
C LEU A 119 -16.04 10.22 7.41
N PRO A 120 -17.18 10.40 6.73
CA PRO A 120 -18.22 11.27 7.26
C PRO A 120 -18.50 10.80 8.70
N PRO A 121 -18.62 11.75 9.65
CA PRO A 121 -18.68 11.41 11.06
C PRO A 121 -19.76 10.34 11.30
N LEU A 122 -19.36 9.26 11.98
CA LEU A 122 -20.21 8.12 12.38
C LEU A 122 -21.44 8.53 13.24
N SER A 123 -21.56 9.81 13.59
CA SER A 123 -22.65 10.37 14.40
C SER A 123 -23.93 10.66 13.63
N THR A 124 -23.91 10.60 12.29
CA THR A 124 -25.16 10.62 11.51
C THR A 124 -25.48 9.18 11.15
N GLY A 125 -26.37 8.56 11.93
CA GLY A 125 -26.98 7.29 11.52
C GLY A 125 -27.62 7.42 10.14
N TRP A 126 -28.08 6.29 9.60
CA TRP A 126 -28.76 6.18 8.30
C TRP A 126 -29.92 7.19 8.07
N GLU A 127 -30.36 7.88 9.12
CA GLU A 127 -31.40 8.91 9.11
C GLU A 127 -30.91 10.31 8.65
N GLY A 128 -29.60 10.53 8.50
CA GLY A 128 -29.03 11.84 8.12
C GLY A 128 -28.48 11.94 6.70
N ILE A 129 -28.60 10.88 5.89
CA ILE A 129 -28.15 10.90 4.51
C ILE A 129 -29.28 11.52 3.67
N ASP A 130 -29.15 12.81 3.34
CA ASP A 130 -29.99 13.45 2.30
C ASP A 130 -29.83 12.67 0.98
N ASP A 131 -30.92 12.45 0.25
CA ASP A 131 -30.95 11.79 -1.07
C ASP A 131 -29.86 12.35 -2.02
N ASN A 132 -29.51 13.63 -1.88
CA ASN A 132 -28.40 14.25 -2.62
C ASN A 132 -27.01 13.66 -2.31
N GLN A 133 -26.77 13.19 -1.09
CA GLN A 133 -25.51 12.56 -0.69
C GLN A 133 -25.39 11.13 -1.24
N VAL A 134 -26.50 10.38 -1.30
CA VAL A 134 -26.55 9.07 -1.97
C VAL A 134 -26.28 9.22 -3.47
N ILE A 135 -26.86 10.24 -4.11
CA ILE A 135 -26.62 10.53 -5.53
C ILE A 135 -25.15 10.90 -5.78
N ARG A 136 -24.53 11.73 -4.91
CA ARG A 136 -23.10 12.07 -5.03
C ARG A 136 -22.18 10.87 -4.84
N PHE A 137 -22.47 10.00 -3.87
CA PHE A 137 -21.69 8.78 -3.64
C PHE A 137 -21.80 7.82 -4.83
N THR A 138 -22.99 7.66 -5.39
CA THR A 138 -23.24 6.80 -6.55
C THR A 138 -22.57 7.34 -7.81
N HIS A 139 -22.64 8.66 -8.04
CA HIS A 139 -22.01 9.31 -9.19
C HIS A 139 -20.47 9.31 -9.09
N HIS A 140 -19.92 9.55 -7.90
CA HIS A 140 -18.47 9.49 -7.66
C HIS A 140 -17.93 8.07 -7.84
N SER A 141 -18.67 7.05 -7.36
CA SER A 141 -18.32 5.65 -7.57
C SER A 141 -18.33 5.27 -9.06
N GLN A 142 -19.28 5.80 -9.84
CA GLN A 142 -19.33 5.60 -11.29
C GLN A 142 -18.21 6.34 -12.04
N GLU A 143 -17.79 7.52 -11.56
CA GLU A 143 -16.67 8.28 -12.13
C GLU A 143 -15.31 7.63 -11.88
N VAL A 144 -15.09 7.11 -10.67
CA VAL A 144 -13.84 6.42 -10.29
C VAL A 144 -13.71 5.06 -10.97
N ILE A 145 -14.83 4.35 -11.17
CA ILE A 145 -14.85 3.07 -11.93
C ILE A 145 -14.80 3.33 -13.45
N GLY A 146 -15.30 4.48 -13.92
CA GLY A 146 -15.42 4.83 -15.34
C GLY A 146 -14.24 5.62 -15.96
N GLY A 147 -13.26 6.04 -15.16
CA GLY A 147 -12.00 6.62 -15.66
C GLY A 147 -12.10 8.00 -16.34
N ARG A 148 -13.04 8.87 -15.95
CA ARG A 148 -13.17 10.24 -16.50
C ARG A 148 -13.08 11.31 -15.41
N GLN A 149 -12.02 12.12 -15.43
CA GLN A 149 -11.91 13.33 -14.63
C GLN A 149 -12.98 14.36 -15.05
N ALA A 150 -13.91 14.70 -14.17
CA ALA A 150 -14.84 15.79 -14.38
C ALA A 150 -14.18 17.15 -14.07
N VAL A 151 -13.92 17.94 -15.10
CA VAL A 151 -13.55 19.36 -14.98
C VAL A 151 -14.82 20.15 -14.70
N PHE A 152 -14.99 20.63 -13.47
CA PHE A 152 -16.08 21.53 -13.12
C PHE A 152 -15.68 23.00 -13.37
N THR A 153 -16.24 23.59 -14.42
CA THR A 153 -16.33 25.06 -14.52
C THR A 153 -17.56 25.52 -13.75
N ARG A 154 -17.31 26.28 -12.68
CA ARG A 154 -18.34 26.84 -11.80
C ARG A 154 -19.06 27.98 -12.55
N ARG A 155 -20.32 27.77 -12.94
CA ARG A 155 -21.17 28.87 -13.43
C ARG A 155 -21.84 29.54 -12.23
N ARG A 156 -21.43 30.77 -11.92
CA ARG A 156 -22.15 31.69 -11.02
C ARG A 156 -23.45 32.12 -11.69
N GLY A 157 -24.53 32.08 -10.95
CA GLY A 157 -25.85 32.63 -11.26
C GLY A 157 -26.74 32.43 -10.05
#